data_AF-L8M9X2-F1
#
_entry.id   AF-L8M9X2-F1
#
_cell.length_a   1.000
_cell.length_b   1.000
_cell.length_c   1.000
_cell.angle_alpha   90.00
_cell.angle_beta   90.00
_cell.angle_gamma   90.00
#
_symmetry.space_group_name_H-M   'P 1'
#
loop_
_entity.id
_entity.type
_entity.pdbx_description
1 polymer ?
#
loop_
_entity_poly.entity_id
_entity_poly.type
_entity_poly.pdbx_seq_one_letter_code
_entity_poly.pdbx_strand_id
1 'polypeptide(L)'
;MPPLFAKRNLPVQNALDVLESLNYFVKAINVDLYSSYEQEAKERILRDIDDWPIVALSLTLDCPIWTEDKDFFGAGVATWTTDRVHIYLS
;
A
#
# COMPACT_ATOMS: atom_id res chain seq x y z
N MET A 1 12.28 -5.61 9.23
CA MET A 1 13.09 -5.29 8.03
C MET A 1 14.60 -5.43 8.21
N PRO A 2 15.26 -4.95 9.29
CA PRO A 2 16.73 -5.07 9.45
C PRO A 2 17.31 -6.50 9.30
N PRO A 3 16.63 -7.56 9.79
CA PRO A 3 17.11 -8.94 9.59
C PRO A 3 17.15 -9.40 8.12
N LEU A 4 16.30 -8.85 7.26
CA LEU A 4 16.26 -9.21 5.82
C LEU A 4 17.45 -8.62 5.05
N PHE A 5 17.91 -7.42 5.42
CA PHE A 5 19.08 -6.78 4.81
C PHE A 5 20.37 -7.49 5.21
N ALA A 6 20.50 -7.86 6.49
CA ALA A 6 21.62 -8.67 6.97
C ALA A 6 21.70 -10.02 6.23
N LYS A 7 20.55 -10.70 6.04
CA LYS A 7 20.47 -11.97 5.28
C LYS A 7 20.88 -11.82 3.81
N ARG A 8 20.72 -10.62 3.22
CA ARG A 8 21.08 -10.31 1.83
C ARG A 8 22.44 -9.62 1.68
N ASN A 9 23.21 -9.49 2.78
CA ASN A 9 24.50 -8.80 2.82
C ASN A 9 24.44 -7.36 2.29
N LEU A 10 23.29 -6.70 2.49
CA LEU A 10 23.07 -5.31 2.09
C LEU A 10 23.48 -4.37 3.22
N PRO A 11 24.13 -3.23 2.92
CA PRO A 11 24.48 -2.23 3.94
C PRO A 11 23.20 -1.68 4.57
N VAL A 12 22.95 -2.09 5.82
CA VAL A 12 21.72 -1.78 6.56
C VAL A 12 21.51 -0.27 6.68
N GLN A 13 22.58 0.49 6.90
CA GLN A 13 22.50 1.94 7.05
C GLN A 13 21.96 2.62 5.78
N ASN A 14 22.53 2.30 4.61
CA ASN A 14 22.05 2.85 3.33
C ASN A 14 20.56 2.55 3.08
N ALA A 15 20.09 1.35 3.47
CA ALA A 15 18.68 0.99 3.33
C ALA A 15 17.78 1.80 4.26
N LEU A 16 18.24 2.10 5.48
CA LEU A 16 17.53 2.97 6.42
C LEU A 16 17.50 4.42 5.94
N ASP A 17 18.61 4.93 5.41
CA ASP A 17 18.68 6.29 4.87
C ASP A 17 17.70 6.48 3.71
N VAL A 18 17.57 5.47 2.83
CA VAL A 18 16.56 5.48 1.76
C VAL A 18 15.15 5.45 2.33
N LEU A 19 14.88 4.62 3.34
CA LEU A 19 13.56 4.57 3.97
C LEU A 19 13.17 5.89 4.62
N GLU A 20 14.11 6.58 5.26
CA GLU A 20 13.89 7.92 5.81
C GLU A 20 13.57 8.93 4.71
N SER A 21 14.24 8.85 3.56
CA SER A 21 13.97 9.72 2.42
C SER A 21 12.56 9.55 1.84
N LEU A 22 11.95 8.35 1.96
CA LEU A 22 10.59 8.10 1.49
C LEU A 22 9.54 8.89 2.28
N ASN A 23 9.80 9.21 3.55
CA ASN A 23 8.88 10.00 4.39
C ASN A 23 8.61 11.41 3.83
N TYR A 24 9.45 11.92 2.93
CA TYR A 24 9.19 13.19 2.24
C TYR A 24 8.17 13.08 1.10
N PHE A 25 7.93 11.86 0.59
CA PHE A 25 7.05 11.60 -0.55
C PHE A 25 5.73 10.94 -0.16
N VAL A 26 5.70 10.25 0.98
CA VAL A 26 4.51 9.57 1.48
C VAL A 26 3.88 10.35 2.64
N LYS A 27 2.55 10.35 2.69
CA LYS A 27 1.79 10.92 3.80
C LYS A 27 1.03 9.80 4.50
N ALA A 28 1.29 9.63 5.79
CA ALA A 28 0.45 8.77 6.63
C ALA A 28 -0.94 9.39 6.78
N ILE A 29 -1.99 8.59 6.58
CA ILE A 29 -3.38 8.99 6.71
C ILE A 29 -3.91 8.42 8.03
N ASN A 30 -4.61 9.24 8.82
CA ASN A 30 -5.22 8.80 10.07
C ASN A 30 -6.44 7.89 9.76
N VAL A 31 -6.56 6.78 10.49
CA VAL A 31 -7.68 5.83 10.44
C VAL A 31 -9.06 6.49 10.56
N ASP A 32 -9.17 7.57 11.32
CA ASP A 32 -10.42 8.32 11.49
C ASP A 32 -11.00 8.82 10.16
N LEU A 33 -10.18 8.98 9.11
CA LEU A 33 -10.61 9.44 7.79
C LEU A 33 -11.28 8.35 6.96
N TYR A 34 -11.04 7.06 7.25
CA TYR A 34 -11.54 5.95 6.43
C TYR A 34 -12.23 4.85 7.23
N SER A 35 -12.29 4.97 8.57
CA SER A 35 -12.95 3.99 9.45
C SER A 35 -14.44 3.81 9.13
N SER A 36 -15.11 4.82 8.57
CA SER A 36 -16.50 4.71 8.12
C SER A 36 -16.72 3.65 7.03
N TYR A 37 -15.67 3.33 6.26
CA TYR A 37 -15.70 2.32 5.21
C TYR A 37 -15.21 0.94 5.66
N GLU A 38 -14.90 0.74 6.95
CA GLU A 38 -14.32 -0.50 7.45
C GLU A 38 -15.14 -1.74 7.08
N GLN A 39 -16.44 -1.70 7.34
CA GLN A 39 -17.32 -2.84 7.08
C GLN A 39 -17.36 -3.16 5.58
N GLU A 40 -17.58 -2.15 4.74
CA GLU A 40 -17.64 -2.32 3.29
C GLU A 40 -16.31 -2.83 2.71
N ALA A 41 -15.18 -2.34 3.22
CA ALA A 41 -13.86 -2.78 2.79
C ALA A 41 -13.60 -4.25 3.15
N LYS A 42 -14.00 -4.68 4.36
CA LYS A 42 -13.88 -6.08 4.80
C LYS A 42 -14.74 -7.04 3.97
N GLU A 43 -15.93 -6.60 3.54
CA GLU A 43 -16.80 -7.39 2.67
C GLU A 43 -16.21 -7.57 1.26
N ARG A 44 -15.38 -6.63 0.81
CA ARG A 44 -14.73 -6.64 -0.52
C ARG A 44 -13.42 -7.42 -0.56
N ILE A 45 -12.77 -7.62 0.58
CA ILE A 45 -11.50 -8.36 0.67
C ILE A 45 -11.76 -9.84 0.93
N LEU A 46 -11.15 -10.70 0.09
CA LEU A 46 -11.41 -12.15 0.12
C LEU A 46 -10.29 -12.97 0.75
N ARG A 47 -9.07 -12.41 0.86
CA ARG A 47 -7.87 -13.16 1.25
C ARG A 47 -7.37 -12.80 2.63
N ASP A 48 -6.91 -11.56 2.82
CA ASP A 48 -6.42 -11.07 4.11
C ASP A 48 -7.32 -9.95 4.62
N ILE A 49 -8.19 -10.28 5.58
CA ILE A 49 -9.14 -9.31 6.15
C ILE A 49 -8.44 -8.14 6.85
N ASP A 50 -7.19 -8.30 7.29
CA ASP A 50 -6.44 -7.26 8.00
C ASP A 50 -5.95 -6.15 7.07
N ASP A 51 -5.98 -6.38 5.76
CA ASP A 51 -5.65 -5.38 4.71
C ASP A 51 -6.82 -4.46 4.34
N TRP A 52 -7.97 -4.60 5.00
CA TRP A 52 -9.13 -3.72 4.83
C TRP A 52 -8.83 -2.21 4.85
N PRO A 53 -7.85 -1.68 5.63
CA PRO A 53 -7.57 -0.24 5.65
C PRO A 53 -7.20 0.33 4.28
N ILE A 54 -6.54 -0.45 3.42
CA ILE A 54 -6.10 0.00 2.09
C ILE A 54 -7.31 0.17 1.16
N VAL A 55 -8.25 -0.79 1.20
CA VAL A 55 -9.50 -0.70 0.43
C VAL A 55 -10.38 0.42 0.95
N ALA A 56 -10.54 0.54 2.28
CA ALA A 56 -11.31 1.63 2.88
C ALA A 56 -10.76 3.01 2.50
N LEU A 57 -9.44 3.19 2.54
CA LEU A 57 -8.80 4.44 2.13
C LEU A 57 -9.02 4.75 0.64
N SER A 58 -8.93 3.72 -0.22
CA SER A 58 -9.20 3.83 -1.66
C SER A 58 -10.65 4.29 -1.93
N LEU A 59 -11.62 3.76 -1.18
CA LEU A 59 -13.03 4.19 -1.26
C LEU A 59 -13.24 5.62 -0.76
N THR A 60 -12.62 5.98 0.37
CA THR A 60 -12.70 7.34 0.92
C THR A 60 -12.16 8.38 -0.07
N LEU A 61 -11.03 8.10 -0.72
CA LEU A 61 -10.34 9.03 -1.61
C LEU A 61 -10.77 8.94 -3.07
N ASP A 62 -11.63 7.98 -3.42
CA ASP A 62 -12.01 7.63 -4.79
C ASP A 62 -10.79 7.48 -5.71
N CYS A 63 -9.79 6.74 -5.24
CA CYS A 63 -8.52 6.57 -5.95
C CYS A 63 -8.13 5.09 -6.08
N PRO A 64 -7.43 4.70 -7.16
CA PRO A 64 -6.98 3.33 -7.32
C PRO A 64 -5.85 2.98 -6.34
N ILE A 65 -5.62 1.68 -6.12
CA ILE A 65 -4.53 1.17 -5.29
C ILE A 65 -3.29 0.93 -6.17
N TRP A 66 -2.15 1.49 -5.80
CA TRP A 66 -0.85 1.11 -6.37
C TRP A 66 -0.22 0.03 -5.49
N THR A 67 -0.10 -1.19 -6.01
CA THR A 67 0.44 -2.34 -5.29
C THR A 67 0.97 -3.42 -6.24
N GLU A 68 1.98 -4.17 -5.80
CA GLU A 68 2.40 -5.43 -6.44
C GLU A 68 1.65 -6.65 -5.88
N ASP A 69 0.88 -6.44 -4.80
CA ASP A 69 0.10 -7.50 -4.17
C ASP A 69 -1.17 -7.81 -4.96
N LYS A 70 -1.41 -9.10 -5.19
CA LYS A 70 -2.57 -9.59 -5.92
C LYS A 70 -3.79 -9.76 -5.02
N ASP A 71 -3.65 -9.60 -3.72
CA ASP A 71 -4.73 -9.86 -2.76
C ASP A 71 -5.85 -8.82 -2.81
N PHE A 72 -5.58 -7.65 -3.38
CA PHE A 72 -6.58 -6.61 -3.67
C PHE A 72 -7.33 -6.82 -4.99
N PHE A 73 -6.91 -7.79 -5.83
CA PHE A 73 -7.59 -8.04 -7.10
C PHE A 73 -9.00 -8.57 -6.85
N GLY A 74 -10.00 -7.89 -7.43
CA GLY A 74 -11.40 -8.23 -7.24
C GLY A 74 -12.07 -7.53 -6.05
N ALA A 75 -11.38 -6.66 -5.31
CA ALA A 75 -11.95 -5.87 -4.22
C ALA A 75 -12.87 -4.71 -4.67
N GLY A 76 -13.21 -4.64 -5.97
CA GLY A 76 -14.06 -3.58 -6.53
C GLY A 76 -13.39 -2.20 -6.63
N VAL A 77 -12.06 -2.15 -6.51
CA VAL A 77 -11.21 -0.97 -6.74
C VAL A 77 -10.12 -1.33 -7.74
N ALA A 78 -9.73 -0.39 -8.60
CA ALA A 78 -8.68 -0.64 -9.59
C ALA A 78 -7.31 -0.78 -8.89
N THR A 79 -6.53 -1.77 -9.32
CA THR A 79 -5.16 -2.00 -8.84
C THR A 79 -4.15 -1.79 -9.97
N TRP A 80 -3.04 -1.14 -9.66
CA TRP A 80 -1.96 -0.88 -10.62
C TRP A 80 -0.62 -1.31 -10.05
N THR A 81 0.15 -2.00 -10.86
CA THR A 81 1.55 -2.34 -10.58
C THR A 81 2.47 -1.18 -11.00
N THR A 82 3.68 -1.17 -10.47
CA THR A 82 4.68 -0.12 -10.67
C THR A 82 5.03 0.09 -12.14
N ASP A 83 5.14 -0.98 -12.92
CA ASP A 83 5.37 -0.90 -14.36
C ASP A 83 4.24 -0.16 -15.09
N ARG A 84 2.98 -0.36 -14.68
CA ARG A 84 1.81 0.31 -15.27
C ARG A 84 1.73 1.78 -14.88
N VAL A 85 2.01 2.10 -13.61
CA VAL A 85 2.10 3.49 -13.16
C VAL A 85 3.21 4.24 -13.89
N HIS A 86 4.37 3.60 -14.10
CA HIS A 86 5.46 4.19 -14.86
C HIS A 86 5.05 4.51 -16.30
N ILE A 87 4.40 3.58 -17.00
CA ILE A 87 3.90 3.81 -18.37
C ILE A 87 2.89 4.97 -18.42
N TYR A 88 2.08 5.13 -17.38
CA TYR A 88 1.08 6.21 -17.32
C TYR A 88 1.71 7.60 -17.10
N LEU A 89 2.83 7.68 -16.35
CA LEU A 89 3.48 8.93 -15.98
C LEU A 89 4.61 9.36 -16.93
N SER A 90 5.00 8.48 -17.85
CA SER A 90 6.03 8.73 -18.88
C SER A 90 5.45 9.40 -20.12
#